data_AF-A0A8T5Q2W2-F1
#
_entry.id   AF-A0A8T5Q2W2-F1
#
_cell.length_a   1.000
_cell.length_b   1.000
_cell.length_c   1.000
_cell.angle_alpha   90.00
_cell.angle_beta   90.00
_cell.angle_gamma   90.00
#
_symmetry.space_group_name_H-M   'P 1'
#
loop_
_entity.id
_entity.type
_entity.pdbx_description
1 polymer ?
#
loop_
_entity_poly.entity_id
_entity_poly.type
_entity_poly.pdbx_seq_one_letter_code
_entity_poly.pdbx_strand_id
1 'polypeptide(L)' 'MAATIISTVDLAINFKDFISTNSVDFDKPSFKVDILKAKDDDFLRVKKKIGSATTILAVDKVDDDFVNKAVLGE' A
#
# COMPACT_ATOMS: atom_id res chain seq x y z
N MET A 1 -2.24 7.69 22.25
CA MET A 1 -2.38 6.39 21.56
C MET A 1 -1.08 6.09 20.85
N ALA A 2 -0.49 4.92 21.05
CA ALA A 2 0.66 4.49 20.25
C ALA A 2 0.18 4.25 18.81
N ALA A 3 0.91 4.78 17.84
CA ALA A 3 0.59 4.55 16.46
C ALA A 3 1.16 3.20 16.02
N THR A 4 0.31 2.37 15.41
CA THR A 4 0.69 1.03 14.96
C THR A 4 1.15 1.10 13.52
N ILE A 5 2.31 0.53 13.23
CA ILE A 5 2.80 0.40 11.85
C ILE A 5 2.35 -0.95 11.31
N ILE A 6 1.64 -0.93 10.20
CA ILE A 6 1.13 -2.12 9.52
C ILE A 6 1.71 -2.15 8.11
N SER A 7 2.16 -3.33 7.70
CA SER A 7 2.52 -3.62 6.30
C SER A 7 1.45 -4.51 5.71
N THR A 8 0.83 -4.05 4.63
CA THR A 8 -0.20 -4.78 3.90
C THR A 8 0.23 -4.94 2.45
N VAL A 9 0.02 -6.12 1.89
CA VAL A 9 0.20 -6.39 0.45
C VAL A 9 -1.18 -6.63 -0.13
N ASP A 10 -1.54 -5.88 -1.15
CA ASP A 10 -2.84 -5.96 -1.81
C ASP A 10 -2.74 -5.42 -3.24
N LEU A 11 -3.82 -5.59 -4.01
CA LEU A 11 -3.89 -5.03 -5.36
C LEU A 11 -3.91 -3.49 -5.31
N ALA A 12 -3.29 -2.87 -6.30
CA ALA A 12 -3.24 -1.42 -6.41
C ALA A 12 -4.66 -0.81 -6.42
N ILE A 13 -5.63 -1.48 -7.04
CA ILE A 13 -7.03 -1.03 -7.04
C ILE A 13 -7.62 -0.92 -5.63
N ASN A 14 -7.35 -1.88 -4.74
CA ASN A 14 -7.80 -1.83 -3.35
C ASN A 14 -7.17 -0.65 -2.62
N PHE A 15 -5.88 -0.37 -2.87
CA PHE A 15 -5.24 0.81 -2.31
C PHE A 15 -5.80 2.11 -2.87
N LYS A 16 -6.07 2.18 -4.19
CA LYS A 16 -6.70 3.34 -4.85
C LYS A 16 -8.08 3.63 -4.29
N ASP A 17 -8.89 2.60 -4.08
CA ASP A 17 -10.19 2.73 -3.45
C ASP A 17 -10.04 3.20 -1.99
N PHE A 18 -9.16 2.56 -1.22
CA PHE A 18 -8.92 2.91 0.17
C PHE A 18 -8.49 4.37 0.36
N ILE A 19 -7.54 4.87 -0.45
CA ILE A 19 -7.06 6.26 -0.40
C ILE A 19 -8.08 7.27 -0.95
N SER A 20 -9.04 6.82 -1.76
CA SER A 20 -10.14 7.66 -2.25
C SER A 20 -11.29 7.74 -1.23
N THR A 21 -11.55 6.65 -0.51
CA THR A 21 -12.66 6.54 0.46
C THR A 21 -12.26 7.04 1.85
N ASN A 22 -11.00 6.89 2.26
CA ASN A 22 -10.50 7.28 3.58
C ASN A 22 -9.57 8.48 3.50
N SER A 23 -9.52 9.29 4.56
CA SER A 23 -8.47 10.31 4.72
C SER A 23 -7.14 9.63 5.02
N VAL A 24 -6.34 9.49 3.98
CA VAL A 24 -4.99 8.95 4.04
C VAL A 24 -3.99 10.07 3.81
N ASP A 25 -3.08 10.19 4.77
CA ASP A 25 -1.93 11.08 4.69
C ASP A 25 -0.75 10.35 4.04
N PHE A 26 0.16 11.09 3.42
CA PHE A 26 1.30 10.49 2.72
C PHE A 26 2.57 11.17 3.17
N ASP A 27 3.51 10.40 3.73
CA ASP A 27 4.82 10.91 4.14
C ASP A 27 5.56 11.57 2.97
N LYS A 28 5.39 11.02 1.76
CA LYS A 28 5.82 11.64 0.51
C LYS A 28 4.69 11.72 -0.51
N PRO A 29 4.52 12.87 -1.20
CA PRO A 29 3.52 13.00 -2.26
C PRO A 29 3.77 12.04 -3.43
N SER A 30 5.02 11.63 -3.66
CA SER A 30 5.37 10.62 -4.67
C SER A 30 4.65 9.29 -4.46
N PHE A 31 4.44 8.85 -3.22
CA PHE A 31 3.78 7.57 -2.93
C PHE A 31 2.34 7.51 -3.45
N LYS A 32 1.63 8.63 -3.37
CA LYS A 32 0.30 8.73 -3.96
C LYS A 32 0.36 8.58 -5.48
N VAL A 33 1.36 9.19 -6.11
CA VAL A 33 1.58 9.07 -7.56
C VAL A 33 1.94 7.63 -7.94
N ASP A 34 2.78 6.94 -7.17
CA ASP A 34 3.14 5.53 -7.42
C ASP A 34 1.91 4.61 -7.34
N ILE A 35 1.06 4.75 -6.32
CA ILE A 35 -0.17 3.96 -6.20
C ILE A 35 -1.14 4.27 -7.35
N LEU A 36 -1.32 5.55 -7.69
CA LEU A 36 -2.21 5.95 -8.78
C LEU A 36 -1.69 5.54 -10.16
N LYS A 37 -0.37 5.50 -10.35
CA LYS A 37 0.27 5.06 -11.59
C LYS A 37 0.32 3.54 -11.75
N ALA A 38 0.29 2.78 -10.65
CA ALA A 38 0.26 1.33 -10.71
C ALA A 38 -0.99 0.85 -11.45
N LYS A 39 -0.87 -0.27 -12.18
CA LYS A 39 -2.02 -0.93 -12.82
C LYS A 39 -2.91 -1.56 -11.75
N ASP A 40 -4.19 -1.69 -12.04
CA ASP A 40 -5.17 -2.18 -11.06
C ASP A 40 -4.88 -3.63 -10.58
N ASP A 41 -4.32 -4.46 -11.46
CA ASP A 41 -3.86 -5.84 -11.19
C ASP A 41 -2.48 -5.93 -10.51
N ASP A 42 -1.81 -4.80 -10.27
CA ASP A 42 -0.46 -4.80 -9.72
C ASP A 42 -0.49 -4.95 -8.19
N PHE A 43 0.34 -5.84 -7.64
CA PHE A 43 0.45 -5.99 -6.19
C PHE A 43 1.36 -4.92 -5.61
N LEU A 44 0.80 -4.12 -4.70
CA LEU A 44 1.55 -3.10 -3.97
C LEU A 44 1.72 -3.51 -2.51
N ARG A 45 2.94 -3.38 -2.01
CA ARG A 45 3.24 -3.48 -0.59
C ARG A 45 3.26 -2.07 -0.01
N VAL A 46 2.26 -1.77 0.81
CA VAL A 46 2.12 -0.47 1.42
C VAL A 46 2.39 -0.58 2.91
N LYS A 47 3.29 0.27 3.41
CA LYS A 47 3.56 0.43 4.84
C LYS A 47 2.83 1.66 5.33
N LYS A 48 1.86 1.47 6.22
CA LYS A 48 1.02 2.54 6.75
C LYS A 48 1.06 2.58 8.26
N LYS A 49 0.96 3.78 8.82
CA LYS A 49 0.87 4.06 10.24
C LYS A 49 -0.58 4.34 10.58
N ILE A 50 -1.20 3.46 11.36
CA ILE A 50 -2.57 3.61 11.85
C ILE A 50 -2.51 4.21 13.26
N GLY A 51 -3.04 5.42 13.39
CA GLY A 51 -3.16 6.16 14.66
C GLY A 51 -4.39 7.05 14.60
N SER A 52 -4.23 8.37 14.79
CA SER A 52 -5.31 9.34 14.60
C SER A 52 -5.67 9.58 13.12
N ALA A 53 -4.69 9.45 12.22
CA ALA A 53 -4.87 9.43 10.77
C ALA A 53 -4.01 8.30 10.19
N THR A 54 -4.44 7.73 9.06
CA THR A 54 -3.64 6.72 8.37
C THR A 54 -2.58 7.41 7.54
N THR A 55 -1.30 7.21 7.84
CA THR A 55 -0.20 7.79 7.05
C THR A 55 0.53 6.70 6.27
N ILE A 56 0.63 6.82 4.95
CA ILE A 56 1.47 5.95 4.13
C ILE A 56 2.93 6.37 4.30
N LEU A 57 3.75 5.46 4.82
CA LEU A 57 5.17 5.64 5.06
C LEU A 57 6.02 5.11 3.91
N ALA A 58 5.55 4.08 3.20
CA ALA A 58 6.24 3.50 2.06
C ALA A 58 5.26 2.79 1.13
N VAL A 59 5.58 2.79 -0.17
CA VAL A 59 4.91 2.04 -1.23
C VAL A 59 6.00 1.34 -2.02
N ASP A 60 5.87 0.04 -2.16
CA ASP A 60 6.80 -0.79 -2.91
C ASP A 60 6.00 -1.67 -3.88
N LYS A 61 6.45 -1.76 -5.13
CA LYS A 61 5.82 -2.67 -6.10
C LYS A 61 6.31 -4.09 -5.83
N VAL A 62 5.38 -4.99 -5.61
CA VAL A 62 5.72 -6.40 -5.43
C VAL A 62 5.75 -7.03 -6.81
N ASP A 63 6.95 -7.44 -7.24
CA ASP A 63 7.11 -8.22 -8.46
C ASP A 63 6.36 -9.56 -8.34
N ASP A 64 5.81 -10.03 -9.46
CA ASP A 64 5.08 -11.30 -9.57
C ASP A 64 5.85 -12.48 -8.95
N ASP A 65 7.19 -12.52 -9.05
CA ASP A 65 8.03 -13.57 -8.44
C ASP A 65 7.89 -13.63 -6.90
N PHE A 66 7.78 -12.47 -6.25
CA PHE A 66 7.61 -12.39 -4.80
C PHE A 66 6.19 -12.76 -4.38
N VAL A 67 5.17 -12.34 -5.15
CA VAL A 67 3.78 -12.74 -4.89
C VAL A 67 3.64 -14.25 -5.04
N ASN A 68 4.21 -14.82 -6.10
CA ASN A 68 4.13 -16.25 -6.38
C ASN A 68 4.82 -17.07 -5.27
N LYS A 69 6.02 -16.66 -4.83
CA LYS A 69 6.69 -17.32 -3.69
C LYS A 69 6.02 -17.10 -2.33
N ALA A 70 5.52 -15.90 -2.04
CA ALA A 70 5.02 -15.56 -0.70
C ALA A 70 3.54 -15.92 -0.48
N VAL A 71 2.72 -15.93 -1.54
CA VAL A 71 1.27 -16.16 -1.47
C VAL A 71 0.90 -17.54 -1.99
N LEU A 72 1.55 -18.04 -3.04
CA LEU A 72 1.21 -19.33 -3.67
C LEU A 72 2.06 -20.51 -3.18
N GLY A 73 3.13 -20.24 -2.41
CA GLY A 73 3.82 -21.26 -1.61
C GLY A 73 4.50 -22.35 -2.43
N GLU A 74 5.38 -21.97 -3.35
CA GLU A 74 6.40 -22.88 -3.92
C GLU A 74 7.63 -23.02 -3.01
#